data_AF-A0A087SWI7-F1
#
_entry.id   AF-A0A087SWI7-F1
#
_cell.length_a   1.000
_cell.length_b   1.000
_cell.length_c   1.000
_cell.angle_alpha   90.00
_cell.angle_beta   90.00
_cell.angle_gamma   90.00
#
_symmetry.space_group_name_H-M   'P 1'
#
loop_
_entity.id
_entity.type
_entity.pdbx_description
1 polymer ?
#
loop_
_entity_poly.entity_id
_entity_poly.type
_entity_poly.pdbx_seq_one_letter_code
_entity_poly.pdbx_strand_id
1 'polypeptide(L)' 'MIGFRIHVYVLMADVKMIYRMMLIDESQHSLQRILCSDNTNEPPKIYKLVTVMYGTVNAPFLVMRTLKYFR' A
#
# COMPACT_ATOMS: atom_id res chain seq x y z
N MET A 1 9.26 -20.93 -2.15
CA MET A 1 10.14 -20.09 -1.30
C MET A 1 11.33 -19.68 -2.16
N ILE A 2 11.61 -18.38 -2.33
CA ILE A 2 12.71 -17.92 -3.20
C ILE A 2 14.03 -18.09 -2.43
N GLY A 3 14.99 -18.81 -3.01
CA GLY A 3 16.28 -19.13 -2.39
C GLY A 3 17.29 -17.98 -2.44
N PHE A 4 16.95 -16.80 -1.92
CA PHE A 4 17.79 -15.60 -1.98
C PHE A 4 19.22 -15.80 -1.44
N ARG A 5 19.41 -16.71 -0.48
CA ARG A 5 20.71 -16.98 0.16
C ARG A 5 21.56 -18.05 -0.54
N ILE A 6 21.01 -18.74 -1.53
CA ILE A 6 21.67 -19.86 -2.23
C ILE A 6 22.29 -19.40 -3.55
N HIS A 7 21.77 -18.31 -4.15
CA HIS A 7 22.23 -17.82 -5.43
C HIS A 7 23.40 -16.84 -5.26
N VAL A 8 24.46 -17.02 -6.05
CA VAL A 8 25.66 -16.16 -6.05
C VAL A 8 25.33 -14.76 -6.57
N TYR A 9 24.36 -14.65 -7.48
CA TYR A 9 23.89 -13.38 -8.04
C TYR A 9 22.38 -13.28 -7.93
N VAL A 10 21.92 -12.10 -7.51
CA VAL A 10 20.51 -11.81 -7.29
C VAL A 10 20.19 -10.43 -7.87
N LEU A 11 19.13 -10.36 -8.66
CA LEU A 11 18.59 -9.10 -9.16
C LEU A 11 17.44 -8.66 -8.25
N MET A 12 17.56 -7.46 -7.69
CA MET A 12 16.51 -6.81 -6.91
C MET A 12 16.08 -5.54 -7.63
N ALA A 13 14.77 -5.36 -7.76
CA ALA A 13 14.17 -4.16 -8.29
C ALA A 13 13.05 -3.72 -7.35
N ASP A 14 12.99 -2.43 -7.06
CA ASP A 14 11.88 -1.84 -6.31
C ASP A 14 10.79 -1.39 -7.29
N VAL A 15 9.54 -1.78 -7.02
CA VAL A 15 8.40 -1.25 -7.75
C VAL A 15 7.90 -0.02 -7.02
N LYS A 16 8.43 1.13 -7.45
CA LYS A 16 8.14 2.42 -6.82
C LYS A 16 6.62 2.64 -6.74
N MET A 17 6.14 2.90 -5.52
CA MET A 17 4.74 3.26 -5.23
C MET A 17 3.69 2.22 -5.67
N ILE A 18 4.01 0.93 -5.65
CA ILE A 18 3.08 -0.14 -6.07
C ILE A 18 1.70 -0.09 -5.37
N TYR A 19 1.68 0.29 -4.09
CA TYR A 19 0.43 0.40 -3.32
C TYR A 19 -0.51 1.48 -3.85
N ARG A 20 0.02 2.55 -4.47
CA ARG A 20 -0.80 3.62 -5.08
C ARG A 20 -1.51 3.17 -6.35
N MET A 21 -1.06 2.08 -6.99
CA MET A 21 -1.72 1.51 -8.17
C MET A 21 -2.95 0.68 -7.82
N MET A 22 -3.20 0.43 -6.54
CA MET A 22 -4.33 -0.39 -6.07
C MET A 22 -5.43 0.50 -5.52
N LEU A 23 -6.55 0.57 -6.24
CA LEU A 23 -7.76 1.22 -5.76
C LEU A 23 -8.48 0.33 -4.74
N ILE A 24 -8.97 0.96 -3.69
CA ILE A 24 -9.83 0.34 -2.69
C ILE A 24 -11.27 0.44 -3.19
N ASP A 25 -12.07 -0.57 -2.90
CA ASP A 25 -13.51 -0.55 -3.17
C ASP A 25 -14.19 0.64 -2.45
N GLU A 26 -15.11 1.32 -3.13
CA GLU A 26 -15.79 2.52 -2.60
C GLU A 26 -16.51 2.26 -1.28
N SER A 27 -17.04 1.05 -1.06
CA SER A 27 -17.68 0.68 0.22
C SER A 27 -16.70 0.74 1.40
N GLN A 28 -15.42 0.49 1.14
CA GLN A 28 -14.36 0.39 2.14
C GLN A 28 -13.59 1.71 2.33
N HIS A 29 -13.80 2.74 1.50
CA HIS A 29 -13.16 4.06 1.68
C HIS A 29 -13.52 4.69 3.03
N SER A 30 -14.71 4.37 3.55
CA SER A 30 -15.17 4.82 4.85
C SER A 30 -14.32 4.31 6.02
N LEU A 31 -13.67 3.15 5.85
CA LEU A 31 -12.83 2.51 6.85
C LEU A 31 -11.38 3.02 6.84
N GLN A 32 -10.96 3.67 5.75
CA GLN A 32 -9.60 4.18 5.60
C GLN A 32 -9.59 5.70 5.66
N ARG A 33 -9.81 6.22 6.87
CA ARG A 33 -9.77 7.67 7.15
C ARG A 33 -8.51 8.00 7.92
N ILE A 34 -7.84 9.06 7.50
CA ILE A 34 -6.70 9.63 8.20
C ILE A 34 -7.08 11.03 8.65
N LEU A 35 -6.78 11.32 9.92
CA LEU A 35 -6.86 12.65 10.49
C LEU A 35 -5.51 13.33 10.25
N CYS A 36 -5.50 14.47 9.55
CA CYS A 36 -4.30 15.25 9.35
C CYS A 36 -4.59 16.72 9.68
N SER A 37 -3.75 17.28 10.56
CA SER A 37 -3.76 18.70 10.91
C SER A 37 -2.50 19.33 10.37
N ASP A 38 -2.66 20.33 9.50
CA ASP A 38 -1.51 21.07 8.95
C ASP A 38 -0.93 22.04 9.99
N ASN A 39 -1.74 22.47 10.97
CA ASN A 39 -1.37 23.39 12.03
C ASN A 39 -2.14 23.08 13.32
N THR A 40 -1.56 23.37 14.48
CA THR A 40 -2.16 23.11 15.80
C THR A 40 -3.40 23.96 16.08
N ASN A 41 -3.55 25.08 15.37
CA ASN A 41 -4.65 26.03 15.52
C ASN A 41 -5.84 25.78 14.59
N GLU A 42 -5.71 24.90 13.59
CA GLU A 42 -6.81 24.57 12.69
C GLU A 42 -7.46 23.25 13.07
N PRO A 43 -8.80 23.11 12.88
CA PRO A 43 -9.45 21.84 13.11
C PRO A 43 -8.86 20.77 12.18
N PRO A 44 -8.66 19.54 12.69
CA PRO A 44 -8.08 18.47 11.91
C PRO A 44 -8.93 18.14 10.68
N LYS A 45 -8.29 17.99 9.52
CA LYS A 45 -8.94 17.58 8.28
C LYS A 45 -8.99 16.06 8.22
N ILE A 46 -10.14 15.52 7.82
CA ILE A 46 -10.32 14.09 7.62
C ILE A 46 -10.18 13.79 6.13
N TYR A 47 -9.17 12.99 5.79
CA TYR A 47 -8.93 12.51 4.45
C TYR A 47 -9.39 11.06 4.32
N LYS A 48 -10.02 10.72 3.20
CA LYS A 48 -10.34 9.34 2.84
C LYS A 48 -9.28 8.82 1.87
N LEU A 49 -8.72 7.65 2.17
CA LEU A 49 -7.77 7.00 1.29
C LEU A 49 -8.53 6.20 0.24
N VAL A 50 -8.19 6.47 -1.02
CA VAL A 50 -8.77 5.80 -2.19
C VAL A 50 -7.89 4.64 -2.65
N THR A 51 -6.61 4.65 -2.28
CA THR A 51 -5.64 3.62 -2.64
C THR A 51 -5.08 2.91 -1.42
N VAL A 52 -4.69 1.65 -1.59
CA VAL A 52 -3.99 0.89 -0.54
C VAL A 52 -2.74 1.67 -0.12
N MET A 53 -2.47 1.74 1.18
CA MET A 53 -1.28 2.39 1.73
C MET A 53 -0.45 1.44 2.60
N TYR A 54 0.80 1.85 2.82
CA TYR A 54 1.66 1.25 3.83
C TYR A 54 1.00 1.37 5.21
N GLY A 55 1.05 0.31 6.00
CA GLY A 55 0.47 0.27 7.34
C GLY A 55 -0.85 -0.48 7.44
N THR A 56 -1.52 -0.80 6.33
CA THR A 56 -2.63 -1.76 6.35
C THR A 56 -2.10 -3.18 6.39
N VAL A 57 -2.51 -3.99 7.37
CA VAL A 57 -2.03 -5.38 7.56
C VAL A 57 -2.13 -6.22 6.28
N ASN A 58 -3.20 -6.02 5.51
CA ASN A 58 -3.47 -6.80 4.30
C ASN A 58 -2.79 -6.25 3.04
N ALA A 59 -2.21 -5.05 3.09
CA ALA A 59 -1.57 -4.40 1.93
C ALA A 59 -0.51 -5.29 1.25
N PRO A 60 0.48 -5.88 1.96
CA PRO A 60 1.49 -6.72 1.30
C PRO A 60 0.90 -7.98 0.68
N PHE A 61 -0.12 -8.59 1.30
CA PHE A 61 -0.79 -9.76 0.75
C PHE A 61 -1.52 -9.44 -0.56
N LEU A 62 -2.26 -8.33 -0.59
CA LEU A 62 -2.99 -7.86 -1.77
C LEU A 62 -2.02 -7.56 -2.92
N VAL A 63 -0.94 -6.80 -2.65
CA VAL A 63 0.11 -6.48 -3.64
C VAL A 63 0.71 -7.75 -4.24
N MET A 64 1.08 -8.72 -3.40
CA MET A 64 1.69 -9.96 -3.86
C MET A 64 0.72 -10.82 -4.69
N ARG A 65 -0.58 -10.83 -4.36
CA ARG A 65 -1.62 -11.53 -5.14
C ARG A 65 -1.80 -10.90 -6.52
N THR A 66 -1.90 -9.58 -6.58
CA THR A 66 -2.11 -8.86 -7.83
C THR A 66 -0.89 -8.95 -8.74
N LEU A 67 0.33 -8.81 -8.20
CA LEU A 67 1.56 -9.03 -8.98
C LEU A 67 1.64 -10.44 -9.57
N LYS A 68 1.18 -11.46 -8.85
CA LYS A 68 1.10 -12.83 -9.37
C LYS A 68 0.05 -12.99 -10.46
N TYR A 69 -1.05 -12.24 -10.38
CA TYR A 69 -2.12 -12.27 -11.39
C TYR A 69 -1.73 -11.55 -12.68
N PHE A 70 -0.91 -10.49 -12.59
CA PHE A 70 -0.37 -9.78 -13.75
C PHE A 70 0.75 -10.53 -14.50
N ARG A 71 1.08 -11.76 -14.09
CA ARG A 71 2.02 -12.65 -14.77
C ARG A 71 1.30 -13.45 -15.86
#